data_AF-A0AAT9LJX4-F1
#
_entry.id   AF-A0AAT9LJX4-F1
#
_cell.length_a   1.000
_cell.length_b   1.000
_cell.length_c   1.000
_cell.angle_alpha   90.00
_cell.angle_beta   90.00
_cell.angle_gamma   90.00
#
_symmetry.space_group_name_H-M   'P 1'
#
loop_
_entity.id
_entity.type
_entity.pdbx_description
1 polymer ?
#
loop_
_entity_poly.entity_id
_entity_poly.type
_entity_poly.pdbx_seq_one_letter_code
_entity_poly.pdbx_strand_id
1 'polypeptide(L)'
;MGYNVNAARAQRLEATGERWEFELDGETFALPTELSRTTVRELAGLDPSDLDGLLAAMLGPEQFQRFATHHTSVQDIQALLEAYGKDTGMALGEESASTRS
;
A
#
# COMPACT_ATOMS: atom_id res chain seq x y z
N MET A 1 16.76 -17.35 -4.72
CA MET A 1 16.78 -15.93 -5.11
C MET A 1 15.56 -15.28 -4.48
N GLY A 2 15.73 -14.49 -3.41
CA GLY A 2 14.64 -13.76 -2.78
C GLY A 2 14.50 -12.40 -3.45
N TYR A 3 13.31 -12.10 -3.97
CA TYR A 3 12.99 -10.82 -4.57
C TYR A 3 13.04 -9.76 -3.47
N ASN A 4 13.77 -8.68 -3.76
CA ASN A 4 14.19 -7.73 -2.77
C ASN A 4 13.23 -6.54 -2.78
N VAL A 5 12.12 -6.63 -2.04
CA VAL A 5 11.26 -5.47 -1.71
C VAL A 5 11.99 -4.40 -0.87
N ASN A 6 13.27 -4.58 -0.52
CA ASN A 6 14.07 -3.56 0.20
C ASN A 6 14.53 -2.39 -0.68
N ALA A 7 14.06 -2.26 -1.93
CA ALA A 7 14.23 -1.04 -2.72
C ALA A 7 13.14 0.00 -2.48
N ALA A 8 12.17 -0.23 -1.59
CA ALA A 8 11.33 0.82 -0.99
C ALA A 8 12.14 1.66 0.02
N ARG A 9 13.36 2.05 -0.35
CA ARG A 9 14.19 2.94 0.44
C ARG A 9 13.83 4.36 0.06
N ALA A 10 12.97 4.96 0.87
CA ALA A 10 12.99 6.34 1.35
C ALA A 10 14.02 7.32 0.70
N GLN A 11 14.00 7.49 -0.63
CA GLN A 11 14.93 8.40 -1.32
C GLN A 11 14.31 9.77 -1.62
N ARG A 12 13.07 10.04 -1.21
CA ARG A 12 12.53 11.40 -1.39
C ARG A 12 11.46 11.81 -0.39
N LEU A 13 11.88 11.87 0.87
CA LEU A 13 11.28 12.72 1.91
C LEU A 13 11.46 14.24 1.63
N GLU A 14 11.90 14.64 0.43
CA GLU A 14 12.34 16.02 0.17
C GLU A 14 11.54 16.79 -0.89
N ALA A 15 10.52 16.22 -1.56
CA ALA A 15 9.92 16.91 -2.71
C ALA A 15 8.42 17.24 -2.69
N THR A 16 7.50 16.46 -2.10
CA THR A 16 6.07 16.86 -2.12
C THR A 16 5.25 15.98 -1.18
N GLY A 17 4.96 16.47 0.02
CA GLY A 17 4.31 15.73 1.11
C GLY A 17 2.83 15.40 0.90
N GLU A 18 2.49 14.67 -0.17
CA GLU A 18 1.10 14.33 -0.51
C GLU A 18 0.89 12.86 -0.93
N ARG A 19 1.94 12.10 -1.27
CA ARG A 19 1.85 10.69 -1.71
C ARG A 19 3.08 9.87 -1.32
N TRP A 20 2.85 8.58 -1.06
CA TRP A 20 3.88 7.60 -0.69
C TRP A 20 4.29 6.81 -1.93
N GLU A 21 5.53 6.94 -2.37
CA GLU A 21 6.02 6.36 -3.62
C GLU A 21 6.93 5.17 -3.35
N PHE A 22 6.80 4.12 -4.16
CA PHE A 22 7.65 2.94 -4.13
C PHE A 22 8.03 2.48 -5.54
N GLU A 23 9.19 1.85 -5.67
CA GLU A 23 9.64 1.26 -6.92
C GLU A 23 9.54 -0.27 -6.83
N LEU A 24 8.93 -0.88 -7.83
CA LEU A 24 8.84 -2.32 -7.99
C LEU A 24 9.28 -2.68 -9.42
N ASP A 25 10.32 -3.50 -9.53
CA ASP A 25 10.85 -3.98 -10.82
C ASP A 25 11.19 -2.86 -11.83
N GLY A 26 11.63 -1.70 -11.33
CA GLY A 26 11.94 -0.52 -12.15
C GLY A 26 10.73 0.32 -12.57
N GLU A 27 9.53 -0.02 -12.10
CA GLU A 27 8.32 0.80 -12.23
C GLU A 27 8.04 1.53 -10.91
N THR A 28 7.73 2.83 -11.00
CA THR A 28 7.35 3.63 -9.83
C THR A 28 5.84 3.64 -9.67
N PHE A 29 5.40 3.34 -8.45
CA PHE A 29 4.02 3.33 -8.01
C PHE A 29 3.83 4.35 -6.89
N ALA A 30 2.66 4.97 -6.83
CA ALA A 30 2.30 5.91 -5.79
C ALA A 30 1.03 5.48 -5.07
N LEU A 31 1.10 5.41 -3.74
CA LEU A 31 -0.03 5.24 -2.84
C LEU A 31 -0.44 6.61 -2.26
N PRO A 32 -1.75 6.85 -2.08
CA PRO A 32 -2.22 8.03 -1.38
C PRO A 32 -1.80 7.96 0.10
N THR A 33 -1.22 9.03 0.67
CA THR A 33 -0.96 9.10 2.13
C THR A 33 -2.22 9.44 2.93
N GLU A 34 -3.26 9.93 2.25
CA GLU A 34 -4.57 10.22 2.81
C GLU A 34 -5.64 9.45 2.03
N LEU A 35 -6.35 8.54 2.69
CA LEU A 35 -7.44 7.80 2.05
C LEU A 35 -8.72 8.63 2.01
N SER A 36 -9.28 8.79 0.81
CA SER A 36 -10.60 9.38 0.63
C SER A 36 -11.68 8.52 1.29
N ARG A 37 -12.79 9.13 1.74
CA ARG A 37 -13.92 8.41 2.34
C ARG A 37 -14.45 7.27 1.45
N THR A 38 -14.38 7.44 0.13
CA THR A 38 -14.75 6.40 -0.83
C THR A 38 -13.83 5.19 -0.70
N THR A 39 -12.51 5.39 -0.77
CA THR A 39 -11.50 4.33 -0.60
C THR A 39 -11.64 3.63 0.76
N VAL A 40 -11.80 4.38 1.86
CA VAL A 40 -12.02 3.78 3.18
C VAL A 40 -13.27 2.89 3.21
N ARG A 41 -14.34 3.28 2.52
CA ARG A 41 -15.57 2.48 2.44
C ARG A 41 -15.39 1.22 1.59
N GLU A 42 -14.64 1.30 0.50
CA GLU A 42 -14.28 0.13 -0.30
C GLU A 42 -13.43 -0.84 0.53
N LEU A 43 -12.39 -0.33 1.22
CA LEU A 43 -11.55 -1.12 2.12
C LEU A 43 -12.34 -1.77 3.26
N ALA A 44 -13.33 -1.07 3.82
CA ALA A 44 -14.20 -1.62 4.86
C ALA A 44 -15.13 -2.73 4.36
N GLY A 45 -15.36 -2.82 3.04
CA GLY A 45 -16.09 -3.91 2.40
C GLY A 45 -15.22 -5.10 2.02
N LEU A 46 -13.90 -4.95 2.07
CA LEU A 46 -12.94 -6.00 1.73
C LEU A 46 -12.55 -6.79 2.99
N ASP A 47 -12.24 -8.07 2.80
CA ASP A 47 -11.71 -8.89 3.88
C ASP A 47 -10.27 -8.45 4.19
N PRO A 48 -9.84 -8.37 5.47
CA PRO A 48 -8.46 -8.04 5.81
C PRO A 48 -7.44 -9.05 5.26
N SER A 49 -7.88 -10.27 4.92
CA SER A 49 -7.04 -11.28 4.26
C SER A 49 -6.88 -11.02 2.75
N ASP A 50 -7.71 -10.16 2.16
CA ASP A 50 -7.72 -9.83 0.74
C ASP A 50 -6.76 -8.67 0.45
N LEU A 51 -5.46 -8.93 0.67
CA LEU A 51 -4.40 -7.93 0.51
C LEU A 51 -4.34 -7.35 -0.91
N ASP A 52 -4.70 -8.17 -1.90
CA ASP A 52 -4.77 -7.80 -3.31
C ASP A 52 -5.86 -6.75 -3.56
N GLY A 53 -7.08 -6.98 -3.04
CA GLY A 53 -8.18 -6.03 -3.10
C GLY A 53 -7.88 -4.74 -2.33
N LEU A 54 -7.24 -4.83 -1.16
CA LEU A 54 -6.83 -3.66 -0.39
C LEU A 54 -5.84 -2.80 -1.20
N LEU A 55 -4.84 -3.43 -1.81
CA LEU A 55 -3.86 -2.76 -2.65
C LEU A 55 -4.52 -2.17 -3.90
N ALA A 56 -5.42 -2.90 -4.56
CA ALA A 56 -6.17 -2.44 -5.73
C ALA A 56 -7.02 -1.20 -5.44
N ALA A 57 -7.69 -1.17 -4.27
CA ALA A 57 -8.49 -0.03 -3.84
C ALA A 57 -7.65 1.23 -3.58
N MET A 58 -6.38 1.07 -3.14
CA MET A 58 -5.47 2.19 -2.89
C MET A 58 -4.73 2.68 -4.13
N LEU A 59 -4.20 1.76 -4.94
CA LEU A 59 -3.49 2.08 -6.18
C LEU A 59 -4.44 2.54 -7.28
N GLY A 60 -5.68 2.06 -7.25
CA GLY A 60 -6.62 2.16 -8.34
C GLY A 60 -6.36 1.12 -9.44
N PRO A 61 -7.35 0.90 -10.33
CA PRO A 61 -7.31 -0.19 -11.32
C PRO A 61 -6.13 -0.08 -12.29
N GLU A 62 -5.74 1.13 -12.70
CA GLU A 62 -4.67 1.34 -13.67
C GLU A 62 -3.29 0.97 -13.12
N GLN A 63 -2.95 1.45 -11.92
CA GLN A 63 -1.68 1.10 -11.27
C GLN A 63 -1.69 -0.35 -10.79
N PHE A 64 -2.83 -0.84 -10.31
CA PHE A 64 -2.95 -2.24 -9.88
C PHE A 64 -2.74 -3.23 -11.03
N GLN A 65 -3.22 -2.95 -12.25
CA GLN A 65 -2.94 -3.81 -13.41
C GLN A 65 -1.45 -3.91 -13.74
N ARG A 66 -0.70 -2.81 -13.58
CA ARG A 66 0.76 -2.81 -13.73
C ARG A 66 1.41 -3.59 -12.59
N PHE A 67 0.98 -3.35 -11.36
CA PHE A 67 1.43 -4.10 -10.17
C PHE A 67 1.22 -5.62 -10.32
N ALA A 68 0.05 -6.04 -10.80
CA ALA A 68 -0.30 -7.44 -11.01
C ALA A 68 0.48 -8.10 -12.16
N THR A 69 1.07 -7.29 -13.06
CA THR A 69 1.97 -7.80 -14.10
C THR A 69 3.33 -8.18 -13.51
N HIS A 70 3.74 -7.55 -12.40
CA HIS A 70 4.91 -7.96 -11.65
C HIS A 70 4.61 -9.23 -10.85
N HIS A 71 5.61 -10.10 -10.74
CA HIS A 71 5.49 -11.39 -10.04
C HIS A 71 5.60 -11.20 -8.52
N THR A 72 4.68 -10.42 -7.97
CA THR A 72 4.65 -10.00 -6.56
C THR A 72 3.94 -11.06 -5.73
N SER A 73 4.57 -11.53 -4.66
CA SER A 73 3.94 -12.54 -3.79
C SER A 73 3.05 -11.86 -2.76
N VAL A 74 2.12 -12.62 -2.17
CA VAL A 74 1.27 -12.16 -1.05
C VAL A 74 2.11 -11.61 0.11
N GLN A 75 3.30 -12.18 0.36
CA GLN A 75 4.22 -11.71 1.39
C GLN A 75 4.84 -10.35 1.06
N ASP A 76 5.14 -10.09 -0.22
CA ASP A 76 5.66 -8.81 -0.68
C ASP A 76 4.58 -7.72 -0.55
N ILE A 77 3.32 -8.06 -0.88
CA ILE A 77 2.17 -7.16 -0.69
C ILE A 77 1.97 -6.87 0.80
N GLN A 78 2.02 -7.90 1.66
CA GLN A 78 1.90 -7.72 3.11
C GLN A 78 2.99 -6.78 3.65
N ALA A 79 4.26 -7.04 3.31
CA ALA A 79 5.37 -6.21 3.73
C ALA A 79 5.25 -4.76 3.22
N LEU A 80 4.72 -4.57 2.01
CA LEU A 80 4.45 -3.25 1.44
C LEU A 80 3.36 -2.50 2.24
N LEU A 81 2.24 -3.16 2.53
CA LEU A 81 1.13 -2.59 3.30
C LEU A 81 1.56 -2.25 4.74
N GLU A 82 2.36 -3.12 5.37
CA GLU A 82 2.94 -2.86 6.69
C GLU A 82 3.89 -1.65 6.67
N ALA A 83 4.76 -1.56 5.66
CA ALA A 83 5.66 -0.42 5.51
C ALA A 83 4.90 0.88 5.27
N TYR A 84 3.89 0.87 4.40
CA TYR A 84 3.00 1.99 4.14
C TYR A 84 2.26 2.43 5.40
N GLY A 85 1.67 1.50 6.15
CA GLY A 85 0.93 1.82 7.36
C GLY A 85 1.82 2.37 8.48
N LYS A 86 3.06 1.88 8.57
CA LYS A 86 4.06 2.39 9.51
C LYS A 86 4.53 3.81 9.17
N ASP A 87 4.67 4.14 7.89
CA ASP A 87 5.17 5.44 7.43
C ASP A 87 4.07 6.52 7.43
N THR A 88 2.85 6.14 7.05
CA THR A 88 1.68 7.05 7.02
C THR A 88 0.94 7.13 8.35
N GLY A 89 1.17 6.19 9.28
CA GLY A 89 0.38 6.02 10.49
C GLY A 89 -1.00 5.40 10.24
N MET A 90 -1.28 4.91 9.02
CA MET A 90 -2.55 4.31 8.64
C MET A 90 -2.47 2.79 8.70
N ALA A 91 -2.85 2.20 9.83
CA ALA A 91 -2.88 0.75 9.96
C ALA A 91 -4.01 0.15 9.13
N LEU A 92 -3.65 -0.63 8.11
CA LEU A 92 -4.56 -1.36 7.24
C LEU A 92 -4.55 -2.83 7.66
N GLY A 93 -5.54 -3.24 8.46
CA GLY A 93 -5.62 -4.58 9.01
C GLY A 93 -5.21 -4.64 10.48
N GLU A 94 -6.17 -5.10 11.30
CA GLU A 94 -6.03 -5.60 12.68
C GLU A 94 -5.80 -4.64 13.86
N GLU A 95 -5.64 -3.32 13.66
CA GLU A 95 -5.65 -2.36 14.80
C GLU A 95 -6.55 -1.11 14.65
N SER A 96 -7.49 -1.11 13.70
CA SER A 96 -8.55 -0.08 13.64
C SER A 96 -9.54 -0.15 14.81
N ALA A 97 -9.37 -1.08 15.74
CA ALA A 97 -10.08 -1.14 17.03
C ALA A 97 -9.27 -0.48 18.17
N SER A 98 -8.79 0.74 17.97
CA SER A 98 -8.42 1.64 19.08
C SER A 98 -8.98 3.04 18.89
N THR A 99 -10.30 3.13 18.92
CA THR A 99 -10.96 4.28 19.55
C THR A 99 -11.71 3.76 20.78
N ARG A 100 -10.95 3.46 21.83
CA ARG A 100 -11.51 3.35 23.18
C ARG A 100 -11.28 4.69 23.87
N SER A 101 -12.34 5.47 24.00
CA SER A 101 -12.46 6.55 24.99
C SER A 101 -13.89 6.54 25.49
#